data_AF-A0A6N6TC59-F1
#
_entry.id   AF-A0A6N6TC59-F1
#
_cell.length_a   1.000
_cell.length_b   1.000
_cell.length_c   1.000
_cell.angle_alpha   90.00
_cell.angle_beta   90.00
_cell.angle_gamma   90.00
#
_symmetry.space_group_name_H-M   'P 1'
#
loop_
_entity.id
_entity.type
_entity.pdbx_description
1 polymer ?
#
loop_
_entity_poly.entity_id
_entity_poly.type
_entity_poly.pdbx_seq_one_letter_code
_entity_poly.pdbx_strand_id
1 'polypeptide(L)' 'MPKPLIPKGEALRHAFQWLAEQGHCTLKTVEQASLRFDLTPRDEEFLLRQFVHHRGAASAAPDSWIDA' A
#
# COMPACT_ATOMS: atom_id res chain seq x y z
N MET A 1 11.00 -3.77 -31.76
CA MET A 1 10.97 -4.52 -30.49
C MET A 1 9.55 -4.48 -29.95
N PRO A 2 8.90 -5.62 -29.64
CA PRO A 2 7.56 -5.59 -29.08
C PRO A 2 7.60 -5.00 -27.67
N LYS A 3 6.66 -4.11 -27.35
CA LYS A 3 6.52 -3.57 -26.01
C LYS A 3 6.04 -4.72 -25.10
N PRO A 4 6.68 -5.00 -23.96
CA PRO A 4 6.24 -6.07 -23.07
C PRO A 4 4.78 -5.83 -22.69
N LEU A 5 3.96 -6.87 -22.80
CA LEU A 5 2.57 -6.85 -22.38
C LEU A 5 2.54 -6.89 -20.86
N ILE A 6 2.66 -5.71 -20.24
CA ILE A 6 2.51 -5.60 -18.80
C ILE A 6 1.01 -5.74 -18.47
N PRO A 7 0.63 -6.68 -17.59
CA PRO A 7 -0.76 -6.81 -17.16
C PRO A 7 -1.27 -5.51 -16.56
N LYS A 8 -2.56 -5.23 -16.76
CA LYS A 8 -3.17 -4.04 -16.15
C LYS A 8 -3.03 -4.12 -14.63
N GLY A 9 -2.52 -3.05 -14.02
CA GLY A 9 -2.32 -2.95 -12.58
C GLY A 9 -1.02 -3.59 -12.04
N GLU A 10 -0.09 -4.03 -12.89
CA GLU A 10 1.18 -4.61 -12.43
C GLU A 10 2.00 -3.62 -11.59
N ALA A 11 2.01 -2.33 -11.98
CA ALA A 11 2.65 -1.26 -11.23
C ALA A 11 2.13 -1.15 -9.79
N LEU A 12 0.82 -1.24 -9.61
CA LEU A 12 0.19 -1.22 -8.28
C LEU A 12 0.58 -2.45 -7.45
N ARG A 13 0.66 -3.65 -8.04
CA ARG A 13 1.10 -4.85 -7.33
C ARG A 13 2.54 -4.73 -6.84
N HIS A 14 3.44 -4.24 -7.70
CA HIS A 14 4.83 -4.00 -7.31
C HIS A 14 4.96 -2.93 -6.23
N ALA A 15 4.19 -1.84 -6.32
CA ALA A 15 4.15 -0.81 -5.29
C ALA A 15 3.64 -1.34 -3.96
N PHE A 16 2.58 -2.14 -3.97
CA PHE A 16 2.01 -2.76 -2.78
C PHE A 16 3.03 -3.68 -2.09
N GLN A 17 3.66 -4.57 -2.85
CA GLN A 17 4.68 -5.47 -2.31
C GLN A 17 5.85 -4.69 -1.71
N TRP A 18 6.34 -3.68 -2.44
CA TRP A 18 7.43 -2.83 -1.97
C TRP A 18 7.08 -2.10 -0.67
N LEU A 19 5.85 -1.59 -0.54
CA LEU A 19 5.35 -0.95 0.67
C LEU A 19 5.26 -1.93 1.84
N ALA A 20 4.76 -3.15 1.61
CA ALA A 20 4.69 -4.19 2.64
C ALA A 20 6.08 -4.55 3.21
N GLU A 21 7.13 -4.50 2.37
CA GLU A 21 8.52 -4.71 2.79
C GLU A 21 9.08 -3.56 3.65
N GLN A 22 8.52 -2.35 3.59
CA GLN A 22 9.03 -1.20 4.37
C GLN A 22 8.68 -1.27 5.87
N GLY A 23 7.68 -2.08 6.28
CA GLY A 23 7.22 -2.23 7.67
C GLY A 23 6.50 -1.02 8.28
N HIS A 24 6.94 0.21 7.96
CA HIS A 24 6.28 1.46 8.31
C HIS A 24 5.83 2.21 7.05
N CYS A 25 4.59 1.94 6.64
CA CYS A 25 3.95 2.71 5.59
C CYS A 25 3.42 4.03 6.17
N THR A 26 3.86 5.13 5.58
CA THR A 26 3.46 6.51 5.86
C THR A 26 3.08 7.19 4.55
N LEU A 27 2.48 8.37 4.63
CA LEU A 27 2.19 9.19 3.43
C LEU A 27 3.42 9.32 2.53
N LYS A 28 4.57 9.64 3.11
CA LYS A 28 5.84 9.81 2.39
C LYS A 28 6.29 8.52 1.69
N THR A 29 6.10 7.36 2.32
CA THR A 29 6.46 6.08 1.71
C THR A 29 5.53 5.75 0.54
N VAL A 30 4.25 6.10 0.64
CA VAL A 30 3.30 5.95 -0.47
C VAL A 30 3.65 6.86 -1.64
N GLU A 31 3.96 8.15 -1.39
CA GLU A 31 4.43 9.07 -2.43
C GLU A 31 5.69 8.55 -3.14
N GLN A 32 6.64 7.97 -2.39
CA GLN A 32 7.82 7.33 -2.97
C GLN A 32 7.47 6.13 -3.84
N ALA A 33 6.50 5.31 -3.45
CA ALA A 33 6.01 4.21 -4.27
C ALA A 33 5.33 4.73 -5.55
N SER A 34 4.54 5.80 -5.45
CA SER A 34 3.88 6.45 -6.58
C SER A 34 4.87 6.88 -7.65
N LEU A 35 5.94 7.57 -7.25
CA LEU A 35 7.01 8.01 -8.15
C LEU A 35 7.83 6.84 -8.70
N ARG A 36 8.10 5.82 -7.88
CA ARG A 36 8.94 4.68 -8.27
C ARG A 36 8.27 3.77 -9.28
N PHE A 37 6.97 3.56 -9.17
CA PHE A 37 6.22 2.61 -9.98
C PHE A 37 5.30 3.27 -11.02
N ASP A 38 5.37 4.59 -11.16
CA ASP A 38 4.53 5.37 -12.09
C ASP A 38 3.03 5.10 -11.85
N LEU A 39 2.62 5.24 -10.59
CA LEU A 39 1.24 5.00 -10.19
C LEU A 39 0.33 6.11 -10.70
N THR A 40 -0.88 5.73 -11.07
CA THR A 40 -1.92 6.73 -11.34
C THR A 40 -2.40 7.36 -10.03
N PRO A 41 -2.98 8.57 -10.06
CA PRO A 41 -3.57 9.18 -8.85
C PRO A 41 -4.62 8.29 -8.17
N ARG A 42 -5.30 7.44 -8.94
CA ARG A 42 -6.25 6.45 -8.41
C ARG A 42 -5.56 5.34 -7.63
N ASP A 43 -4.41 4.87 -8.10
CA ASP A 43 -3.63 3.81 -7.48
C ASP A 43 -2.95 4.32 -6.19
N GLU A 44 -2.44 5.55 -6.22
CA GLU A 44 -1.91 6.23 -5.03
C GLU A 44 -2.98 6.38 -3.94
N GLU A 45 -4.17 6.89 -4.28
CA GLU A 45 -5.29 7.03 -3.36
C GLU A 45 -5.69 5.67 -2.75
N PHE A 46 -5.65 4.59 -3.53
CA PHE A 46 -5.88 3.25 -3.02
C PHE A 46 -4.84 2.87 -1.96
N LEU A 47 -3.55 3.10 -2.21
CA LEU A 47 -2.48 2.80 -1.26
C LEU A 47 -2.60 3.63 0.03
N LEU A 48 -2.94 4.92 -0.07
CA LEU A 48 -3.18 5.77 1.10
C LEU A 48 -4.30 5.22 1.99
N ARG A 49 -5.41 4.79 1.38
CA ARG A 49 -6.54 4.18 2.10
C ARG A 49 -6.15 2.90 2.82
N GLN A 50 -5.40 2.02 2.16
CA GLN A 50 -5.03 0.71 2.71
C GLN A 50 -3.93 0.79 3.77
N PHE A 51 -2.88 1.59 3.54
CA PHE A 51 -1.70 1.58 4.40
C PHE A 51 -1.65 2.69 5.44
N VAL A 52 -2.23 3.86 5.15
CA VAL A 52 -2.16 5.03 6.03
C VAL A 52 -3.45 5.15 6.85
N HIS A 53 -4.60 5.11 6.19
CA HIS A 53 -5.89 5.32 6.86
C HIS A 53 -6.38 4.08 7.62
N HIS A 54 -6.19 2.87 7.08
CA HIS A 54 -6.60 1.63 7.75
C HIS A 54 -5.70 1.21 8.92
N ARG A 55 -4.43 1.60 8.96
CA ARG A 55 -3.52 1.28 10.07
C ARG A 55 -3.95 1.91 11.40
N GLY A 56 -4.73 3.01 11.35
CA GLY A 56 -5.36 3.58 12.54
C GLY A 56 -6.44 2.70 13.16
N ALA A 57 -7.05 1.78 12.40
CA ALA A 57 -8.11 0.88 12.89
C ALA A 57 -7.56 -0.46 13.42
N ALA A 58 -6.52 -1.02 12.81
CA ALA A 58 -5.95 -2.31 13.22
C ALA A 58 -5.19 -2.28 14.56
N SER A 59 -4.71 -1.11 15.00
CA SER A 59 -4.10 -0.94 16.33
C SER A 59 -5.13 -0.80 17.46
N ALA A 60 -6.43 -0.78 17.14
CA ALA A 60 -7.52 -0.65 18.10
C ALA A 60 -8.26 -1.98 18.32
N ALA A 61 -7.61 -3.13 18.12
CA ALA A 61 -8.11 -4.38 18.66
C ALA A 61 -7.80 -4.40 20.17
N PRO A 62 -8.81 -4.30 21.06
CA PRO A 62 -8.58 -4.48 22.48
C PRO A 62 -8.24 -5.96 22.72
N ASP A 63 -7.02 -6.18 23.21
CA ASP A 63 -6.51 -7.46 23.71
C ASP A 63 -7.18 -7.79 25.05
N SER A 64 -8.51 -7.93 25.06
CA SER A 64 -9.30 -8.19 26.27
C SER A 64 -10.44 -9.15 25.97
N TRP A 65 -10.12 -10.42 25.74
CA TRP A 65 -11.09 -11.51 25.80
C TRP A 65 -10.53 -12.75 26.53
N ILE A 66 -9.69 -12.55 27.54
CA ILE A 66 -9.34 -13.61 28.49
C ILE A 66 -9.59 -13.03 29.87
N ASP A 67 -10.80 -13.26 30.38
CA ASP A 67 -11.12 -13.43 31.79
C ASP A 67 -12.60 -13.85 31.85
N ALA A 68 -12.83 -15.16 31.79
CA ALA A 68 -14.10 -15.84 32.07
C ALA A 68 -13.83 -17.03 32.99
#